data_AF-A0A662N1D1-F1
#
_entry.id   AF-A0A662N1D1-F1
#
_cell.length_a   1.000
_cell.length_b   1.000
_cell.length_c   1.000
_cell.angle_alpha   90.00
_cell.angle_beta   90.00
_cell.angle_gamma   90.00
#
_symmetry.space_group_name_H-M   'P 1'
#
loop_
_entity.id
_entity.type
_entity.pdbx_description
1 polymer ?
#
loop_
_entity_poly.entity_id
_entity_poly.type
_entity_poly.pdbx_seq_one_letter_code
_entity_poly.pdbx_strand_id
1 'polypeptide(L)'
;MEEFVLRNVDDVAAWKEYIDSLYNRVNYEADKIIEEKIKKCKNPFERKKSGEGIATLKAYIIPSDVSLCSPEGIVIPISVVSNPSMKIEGENAVFYLRVASVGSYFGRTFIARAKVPLNNLRGRIHVNAEIFAPSVMPYECVEDARVDPEFQNEVYHVRGLYRSAHSVLKRLTKYGTIVLTFRGHEKEGKLESVEAVHFDDGKNLFLLRDYRDTFPLNRDYMIIRPFVKEKEMGGVFIGPREGAKVMFNEMEPVPELIPNWKDEAKTGGNIAFKLSANEYVLLYHVVDSHGVYYTYATLFNDNGELLAHSTVPILAPSVKEYYGRRPSTIFVCGAALYKDNVIISAGRDDEITVIYEIEVNKLFEHMKYLKG
;
A
#
# COMPACT_ATOMS: atom_id res chain seq x y z
N MET A 1 17.34 -13.17 -17.03
CA MET A 1 16.48 -12.27 -16.23
C MET A 1 15.61 -11.53 -17.23
N GLU A 2 14.28 -11.69 -17.18
CA GLU A 2 13.39 -10.71 -17.83
C GLU A 2 13.62 -9.37 -17.11
N GLU A 3 13.61 -8.26 -17.86
CA GLU A 3 14.24 -6.97 -17.47
C GLU A 3 13.84 -6.41 -16.10
N PHE A 4 12.68 -6.79 -15.57
CA PHE A 4 12.14 -6.37 -14.28
C PHE A 4 11.64 -7.53 -13.41
N VAL A 5 12.02 -8.79 -13.69
CA VAL A 5 11.48 -9.98 -12.99
C VAL A 5 12.60 -10.81 -12.37
N LEU A 6 12.41 -11.21 -11.11
CA LEU A 6 13.24 -12.16 -10.38
C LEU A 6 12.39 -13.34 -9.88
N ARG A 7 12.72 -14.57 -10.31
CA ARG A 7 11.96 -15.80 -10.00
C ARG A 7 12.45 -16.58 -8.78
N ASN A 8 13.57 -16.18 -8.19
CA ASN A 8 14.06 -16.79 -6.97
C ASN A 8 14.54 -15.67 -6.05
N VAL A 9 13.70 -15.31 -5.08
CA VAL A 9 13.98 -14.21 -4.16
C VAL A 9 15.02 -14.57 -3.09
N ASP A 10 15.29 -15.87 -2.90
CA ASP A 10 16.24 -16.37 -1.90
C ASP A 10 17.69 -16.38 -2.41
N ASP A 11 17.90 -16.23 -3.72
CA ASP A 11 19.24 -16.09 -4.30
C ASP A 11 19.76 -14.66 -4.07
N VAL A 12 20.53 -14.50 -3.00
CA VAL A 12 21.10 -13.20 -2.58
C VAL A 12 21.98 -12.57 -3.67
N ALA A 13 22.71 -13.37 -4.46
CA ALA A 13 23.57 -12.86 -5.52
C ALA A 13 22.72 -12.31 -6.67
N ALA A 14 21.73 -13.09 -7.12
CA ALA A 14 20.78 -12.66 -8.15
C ALA A 14 19.96 -11.44 -7.68
N TRP A 15 19.55 -11.40 -6.42
CA TRP A 15 18.85 -10.26 -5.82
C TRP A 15 19.70 -8.99 -5.86
N LYS A 16 20.99 -9.09 -5.51
CA LYS A 16 21.91 -7.95 -5.55
C LYS A 16 22.05 -7.38 -6.96
N GLU A 17 22.30 -8.23 -7.95
CA GLU A 17 22.43 -7.83 -9.35
C GLU A 17 21.14 -7.20 -9.87
N TYR A 18 20.00 -7.79 -9.52
CA TYR A 18 18.68 -7.27 -9.85
C TYR A 18 18.45 -5.87 -9.25
N ILE A 19 18.74 -5.67 -7.97
CA ILE A 19 18.61 -4.34 -7.34
C ILE A 19 19.56 -3.34 -7.99
N ASP A 20 20.81 -3.71 -8.27
CA ASP A 20 21.78 -2.87 -8.97
C ASP A 20 21.27 -2.45 -10.35
N SER A 21 20.61 -3.36 -11.09
CA SER A 21 20.01 -3.03 -12.38
C SER A 21 18.83 -2.07 -12.25
N LEU A 22 17.95 -2.24 -11.26
CA LEU A 22 16.81 -1.34 -11.03
C LEU A 22 17.26 0.10 -10.75
N TYR A 23 18.34 0.29 -9.97
CA TYR A 23 18.91 1.62 -9.71
C TYR A 23 19.31 2.36 -10.99
N ASN A 24 19.80 1.64 -12.00
CA ASN A 24 20.18 2.22 -13.29
C ASN A 24 18.98 2.53 -14.20
N ARG A 25 17.79 2.03 -13.86
CA ARG A 25 16.53 2.26 -14.60
C ARG A 25 15.70 3.43 -14.08
N VAL A 26 16.13 4.08 -13.00
CA VAL A 26 15.39 5.24 -12.45
C VAL A 26 15.53 6.44 -13.39
N ASN A 27 14.39 6.91 -13.91
CA ASN A 27 14.33 8.11 -14.74
C ASN A 27 13.95 9.34 -13.91
N TYR A 28 14.94 10.16 -13.58
CA TYR A 28 14.75 11.38 -12.80
C TYR A 28 14.07 12.52 -13.59
N GLU A 29 14.08 12.47 -14.93
CA GLU A 29 13.42 13.48 -15.74
C GLU A 29 11.89 13.28 -15.77
N ALA A 30 11.42 12.07 -15.48
CA ALA A 30 9.99 11.77 -15.36
C ALA A 30 9.32 12.59 -14.23
N ASP A 31 10.06 12.95 -13.18
CA ASP A 31 9.56 13.78 -12.07
C ASP A 31 9.07 15.15 -12.56
N LYS A 32 9.71 15.73 -13.60
CA LYS A 32 9.27 17.01 -14.20
C LYS A 32 7.92 16.88 -14.87
N ILE A 33 7.70 15.79 -15.60
CA ILE A 33 6.43 15.51 -16.29
C ILE A 33 5.31 15.31 -15.25
N ILE A 34 5.59 14.54 -14.20
CA ILE A 34 4.65 14.32 -13.10
C ILE A 34 4.33 15.65 -12.40
N GLU A 35 5.34 16.46 -12.10
CA GLU A 35 5.18 17.78 -11.49
C GLU A 35 4.26 18.66 -12.34
N GLU A 36 4.46 18.70 -13.65
CA GLU A 36 3.62 19.47 -14.58
C GLU A 36 2.18 18.97 -14.61
N LYS A 37 1.95 17.64 -14.62
CA LYS A 37 0.60 17.06 -14.57
C LYS A 37 -0.11 17.46 -13.27
N ILE A 38 0.53 17.33 -12.11
CA ILE A 38 -0.06 17.70 -10.82
C ILE A 38 -0.39 19.19 -10.76
N LYS A 39 0.51 20.07 -11.22
CA LYS A 39 0.30 21.53 -11.21
C LYS A 39 -0.87 22.00 -12.08
N LYS A 40 -1.21 21.25 -13.13
CA LYS A 40 -2.36 21.55 -14.00
C LYS A 40 -3.69 21.12 -13.36
N CYS A 41 -3.65 20.29 -12.33
CA CYS A 41 -4.84 19.82 -11.63
C CYS A 41 -5.21 20.74 -10.47
N LYS A 42 -6.52 20.84 -10.24
CA LYS A 42 -7.08 21.52 -9.09
C LYS A 42 -8.05 20.58 -8.40
N ASN A 43 -7.81 20.31 -7.11
CA ASN A 43 -8.74 19.52 -6.33
C ASN A 43 -10.07 20.28 -6.18
N PRO A 44 -11.21 19.72 -6.63
CA PRO A 44 -12.52 20.37 -6.51
C PRO A 44 -13.17 20.16 -5.13
N PHE A 45 -12.60 19.34 -4.26
CA PHE A 45 -13.22 18.90 -3.01
C PHE A 45 -12.64 19.60 -1.78
N GLU A 46 -13.55 19.95 -0.87
CA GLU A 46 -13.23 20.19 0.54
C GLU A 46 -13.75 18.99 1.33
N ARG A 47 -12.86 18.29 2.04
CA ARG A 47 -13.21 17.06 2.75
C ARG A 47 -13.58 17.36 4.18
N LYS A 48 -14.68 16.78 4.63
CA LYS A 48 -15.06 16.86 6.03
C LYS A 48 -14.13 16.01 6.88
N LYS A 49 -13.39 16.66 7.78
CA LYS A 49 -12.58 16.01 8.82
C LYS A 49 -13.45 15.77 10.06
N SER A 50 -13.31 14.60 10.68
CA SER A 50 -14.00 14.24 11.93
C SER A 50 -13.09 13.39 12.82
N GLY A 51 -13.33 13.38 14.14
CA GLY A 51 -12.59 12.54 15.07
C GLY A 51 -13.04 11.07 15.10
N GLU A 52 -13.98 10.70 14.24
CA GLU A 52 -14.55 9.35 14.11
C GLU A 52 -14.89 9.10 12.63
N GLY A 53 -14.69 7.86 12.18
CA GLY A 53 -15.12 7.38 10.86
C GLY A 53 -16.40 6.56 10.95
N ILE A 54 -16.93 6.12 9.81
CA ILE A 54 -18.19 5.35 9.75
C ILE A 54 -18.02 3.83 9.94
N ALA A 55 -16.80 3.30 9.83
CA ALA A 55 -16.50 1.88 10.08
C ALA A 55 -16.36 1.56 11.57
N THR A 56 -16.69 0.34 11.96
CA THR A 56 -16.68 -0.11 13.37
C THR A 56 -15.54 -1.09 13.62
N LEU A 57 -14.80 -0.89 14.71
CA LEU A 57 -13.71 -1.78 15.12
C LEU A 57 -14.27 -3.15 15.52
N LYS A 58 -13.74 -4.22 14.93
CA LYS A 58 -14.14 -5.61 15.19
C LYS A 58 -13.09 -6.36 15.98
N ALA A 59 -11.83 -6.20 15.59
CA ALA A 59 -10.74 -6.98 16.15
C ALA A 59 -9.40 -6.27 16.08
N TYR A 60 -8.41 -6.81 16.77
CA TYR A 60 -7.04 -6.33 16.73
C TYR A 60 -6.03 -7.46 16.98
N ILE A 61 -4.80 -7.25 16.53
CA ILE A 61 -3.63 -8.11 16.76
C ILE A 61 -2.52 -7.21 17.26
N ILE A 62 -1.93 -7.54 18.42
CA ILE A 62 -0.74 -6.85 18.95
C ILE A 62 0.52 -7.72 18.77
N PRO A 63 1.74 -7.15 18.89
CA PRO A 63 2.97 -7.91 18.62
C PRO A 63 3.10 -9.23 19.38
N SER A 64 2.65 -9.28 20.64
CA SER A 64 2.69 -10.50 21.47
C SER A 64 1.69 -11.58 21.07
N ASP A 65 0.78 -11.30 20.14
CA ASP A 65 -0.20 -12.25 19.61
C ASP A 65 0.26 -12.95 18.33
N VAL A 66 1.44 -12.61 17.83
CA VAL A 66 2.01 -13.17 16.60
C VAL A 66 3.06 -14.21 16.95
N SER A 67 2.77 -15.47 16.64
CA SER A 67 3.75 -16.56 16.67
C SER A 67 4.40 -16.68 15.30
N LEU A 68 5.70 -16.39 15.20
CA LEU A 68 6.48 -16.46 13.97
C LEU A 68 7.85 -17.07 14.26
N CYS A 69 8.29 -17.99 13.39
CA CYS A 69 9.61 -18.64 13.49
C CYS A 69 10.42 -18.46 12.21
N SER A 70 11.75 -18.50 12.34
CA SER A 70 12.65 -18.69 11.21
C SER A 70 12.46 -20.09 10.58
N PRO A 71 13.01 -20.36 9.38
CA PRO A 71 12.99 -21.69 8.78
C PRO A 71 13.55 -22.81 9.69
N GLU A 72 14.45 -22.47 10.60
CA GLU A 72 15.08 -23.38 11.58
C GLU A 72 14.26 -23.55 12.87
N GLY A 73 13.06 -22.96 12.94
CA GLY A 73 12.18 -23.03 14.11
C GLY A 73 12.58 -22.08 15.26
N ILE A 74 13.43 -21.09 14.99
CA ILE A 74 13.82 -20.10 16.01
C ILE A 74 12.74 -19.03 16.09
N VAL A 75 12.19 -18.80 17.29
CA VAL A 75 11.17 -17.77 17.53
C VAL A 75 11.72 -16.39 17.18
N ILE A 76 10.99 -15.66 16.34
CA ILE A 76 11.29 -14.28 15.99
C ILE A 76 10.46 -13.37 16.92
N PRO A 77 11.09 -12.66 17.87
CA PRO A 77 10.34 -11.79 18.78
C PRO A 77 9.82 -10.58 18.01
N ILE A 78 8.49 -10.41 17.96
CA ILE A 78 7.84 -9.34 17.21
C ILE A 78 7.71 -8.08 18.07
N SER A 79 8.07 -6.93 17.50
CA SER A 79 7.95 -5.60 18.13
C SER A 79 6.88 -4.73 17.47
N VAL A 80 6.54 -5.01 16.20
CA VAL A 80 5.51 -4.32 15.42
C VAL A 80 4.74 -5.34 14.59
N VAL A 81 3.42 -5.20 14.51
CA VAL A 81 2.54 -5.92 13.58
C VAL A 81 1.50 -4.96 13.04
N SER A 82 1.80 -4.26 11.96
CA SER A 82 0.97 -3.18 11.44
C SER A 82 0.68 -3.35 9.95
N ASN A 83 -0.07 -2.39 9.40
CA ASN A 83 -0.39 -2.21 7.98
C ASN A 83 -0.68 -3.53 7.22
N PRO A 84 -1.58 -4.38 7.74
CA PRO A 84 -1.83 -5.67 7.15
C PRO A 84 -2.67 -5.54 5.88
N SER A 85 -2.26 -6.22 4.82
CA SER A 85 -3.19 -6.55 3.73
C SER A 85 -4.07 -7.74 4.10
N MET A 86 -5.14 -7.95 3.36
CA MET A 86 -5.95 -9.15 3.49
C MET A 86 -6.61 -9.58 2.19
N LYS A 87 -6.93 -10.87 2.10
CA LYS A 87 -7.89 -11.46 1.17
C LYS A 87 -8.78 -12.47 1.87
N ILE A 88 -9.86 -12.87 1.20
CA ILE A 88 -10.75 -13.93 1.67
C ILE A 88 -10.52 -15.18 0.83
N GLU A 89 -10.28 -16.30 1.50
CA GLU A 89 -10.04 -17.61 0.90
C GLU A 89 -10.96 -18.65 1.57
N GLY A 90 -12.12 -18.87 0.97
CA GLY A 90 -13.20 -19.66 1.56
C GLY A 90 -13.66 -19.03 2.88
N GLU A 91 -13.64 -19.82 3.96
CA GLU A 91 -14.06 -19.38 5.31
C GLU A 91 -12.97 -18.67 6.12
N ASN A 92 -11.89 -18.22 5.47
CA ASN A 92 -10.74 -17.63 6.14
C ASN A 92 -10.39 -16.27 5.57
N ALA A 93 -9.96 -15.36 6.44
CA ALA A 93 -9.15 -14.22 6.08
C ALA A 93 -7.67 -14.64 6.05
N VAL A 94 -6.99 -14.34 4.95
CA VAL A 94 -5.54 -14.45 4.83
C VAL A 94 -4.97 -13.05 4.97
N PHE A 95 -4.13 -12.84 5.99
CA PHE A 95 -3.48 -11.57 6.27
C PHE A 95 -2.02 -11.58 5.79
N TYR A 96 -1.57 -10.44 5.29
CA TYR A 96 -0.17 -10.14 5.00
C TYR A 96 0.28 -9.02 5.93
N LEU A 97 0.82 -9.40 7.07
CA LEU A 97 1.18 -8.55 8.19
C LEU A 97 2.54 -7.90 7.95
N ARG A 98 2.65 -6.57 8.03
CA ARG A 98 3.96 -5.91 8.10
C ARG A 98 4.48 -6.06 9.52
N VAL A 99 5.59 -6.78 9.67
CA VAL A 99 6.18 -7.08 10.97
C VAL A 99 7.60 -6.53 11.09
N ALA A 100 7.99 -6.23 12.32
CA ALA A 100 9.38 -5.94 12.70
C ALA A 100 9.76 -6.77 13.92
N SER A 101 11.01 -7.21 14.01
CA SER A 101 11.50 -7.93 15.19
C SER A 101 12.02 -6.98 16.27
N VAL A 102 12.19 -7.48 17.50
CA VAL A 102 12.88 -6.77 18.58
C VAL A 102 14.34 -6.51 18.19
N GLY A 103 14.83 -5.29 18.42
CA GLY A 103 16.26 -4.96 18.32
C GLY A 103 16.75 -4.37 16.99
N SER A 104 15.90 -4.19 15.98
CA SER A 104 16.33 -3.50 14.76
C SER A 104 16.38 -1.97 14.99
N TYR A 105 17.54 -1.42 15.37
CA TYR A 105 17.80 0.04 15.30
C TYR A 105 17.52 0.61 13.89
N PHE A 106 17.61 -0.25 12.87
CA PHE A 106 17.30 0.09 11.48
C PHE A 106 15.80 0.09 11.14
N GLY A 107 14.92 -0.30 12.07
CA GLY A 107 13.47 -0.41 11.85
C GLY A 107 13.07 -1.22 10.62
N ARG A 108 13.81 -2.28 10.26
CA ARG A 108 13.52 -3.07 9.06
C ARG A 108 12.27 -3.89 9.27
N THR A 109 11.39 -3.81 8.28
CA THR A 109 10.14 -4.54 8.26
C THR A 109 10.14 -5.55 7.13
N PHE A 110 9.36 -6.60 7.30
CA PHE A 110 9.12 -7.63 6.31
C PHE A 110 7.66 -8.08 6.39
N ILE A 111 7.22 -8.89 5.43
CA ILE A 111 5.81 -9.35 5.39
C ILE A 111 5.74 -10.79 5.89
N ALA A 112 4.91 -11.00 6.92
CA ALA A 112 4.48 -12.31 7.39
C ALA A 112 3.06 -12.60 6.90
N ARG A 113 2.73 -13.87 6.69
CA ARG A 113 1.40 -14.32 6.25
C ARG A 113 0.75 -15.14 7.35
N ALA A 114 -0.53 -14.88 7.62
CA ALA A 114 -1.31 -15.64 8.60
C ALA A 114 -2.71 -15.92 8.06
N LYS A 115 -3.30 -17.05 8.47
CA LYS A 115 -4.68 -17.43 8.10
C LYS A 115 -5.54 -17.48 9.35
N VAL A 116 -6.68 -16.79 9.33
CA VAL A 116 -7.60 -16.69 10.46
C VAL A 116 -9.02 -17.01 9.97
N PRO A 117 -9.75 -17.93 10.63
CA PRO A 117 -11.15 -18.17 10.32
C PRO A 117 -12.00 -16.89 10.44
N LEU A 118 -12.91 -16.64 9.49
CA LEU A 118 -13.72 -15.42 9.47
C LEU A 118 -14.60 -15.25 10.73
N ASN A 119 -15.07 -16.36 11.29
CA ASN A 119 -15.83 -16.37 12.55
C ASN A 119 -14.99 -15.98 13.78
N ASN A 120 -13.67 -15.97 13.66
CA ASN A 120 -12.73 -15.58 14.72
C ASN A 120 -12.30 -14.11 14.60
N LEU A 121 -12.79 -13.35 13.62
CA LEU A 121 -12.48 -11.92 13.46
C LEU A 121 -13.22 -11.03 14.47
N ARG A 122 -12.95 -11.24 15.77
CA ARG A 122 -13.55 -10.49 16.87
C ARG A 122 -12.59 -10.35 18.06
N GLY A 123 -12.54 -9.17 18.65
CA GLY A 123 -11.71 -8.91 19.83
C GLY A 123 -10.21 -9.10 19.56
N ARG A 124 -9.48 -9.64 20.54
CA ARG A 124 -8.04 -9.90 20.41
C ARG A 124 -7.81 -11.22 19.66
N ILE A 125 -7.07 -11.17 18.56
CA ILE A 125 -6.79 -12.33 17.70
C ILE A 125 -5.34 -12.76 17.89
N HIS A 126 -5.14 -14.06 18.10
CA HIS A 126 -3.80 -14.68 18.09
C HIS A 126 -3.58 -15.37 16.75
N VAL A 127 -2.39 -15.21 16.18
CA VAL A 127 -2.06 -15.70 14.84
C VAL A 127 -0.78 -16.52 14.86
N ASN A 128 -0.81 -17.65 14.16
CA ASN A 128 0.38 -18.37 13.73
C ASN A 128 0.72 -17.88 12.32
N ALA A 129 1.89 -17.27 12.17
CA ALA A 129 2.32 -16.64 10.94
C ALA A 129 3.56 -17.33 10.37
N GLU A 130 3.74 -17.18 9.06
CA GLU A 130 4.90 -17.67 8.31
C GLU A 130 5.55 -16.49 7.57
N ILE A 131 6.85 -16.54 7.32
CA ILE A 131 7.53 -15.51 6.51
C ILE A 131 7.02 -15.62 5.07
N PHE A 132 6.54 -14.50 4.52
CA PHE A 132 6.05 -14.43 3.14
C PHE A 132 7.02 -13.67 2.23
N ALA A 133 7.34 -12.42 2.58
CA ALA A 133 8.25 -11.58 1.83
C ALA A 133 9.35 -11.04 2.75
N PRO A 134 10.50 -11.73 2.87
CA PRO A 134 11.61 -11.27 3.68
C PRO A 134 12.33 -10.07 3.04
N SER A 135 13.02 -9.30 3.86
CA SER A 135 14.13 -8.47 3.39
C SER A 135 15.28 -9.38 2.99
N VAL A 136 15.82 -9.20 1.78
CA VAL A 136 16.98 -9.97 1.30
C VAL A 136 18.28 -9.23 1.64
N MET A 137 18.21 -7.90 1.73
CA MET A 137 19.35 -7.04 2.04
C MET A 137 19.17 -6.29 3.37
N PRO A 138 20.24 -5.98 4.12
CA PRO A 138 20.14 -5.27 5.40
C PRO A 138 19.69 -3.81 5.28
N TYR A 139 19.76 -3.24 4.07
CA TYR A 139 19.31 -1.88 3.76
C TYR A 139 17.88 -1.83 3.21
N GLU A 140 17.12 -2.91 3.34
CA GLU A 140 15.80 -3.06 2.74
C GLU A 140 14.69 -3.18 3.78
N CYS A 141 13.60 -2.44 3.57
CA CYS A 141 12.32 -2.68 4.24
C CYS A 141 11.31 -3.20 3.22
N VAL A 142 10.51 -4.21 3.58
CA VAL A 142 9.33 -4.66 2.83
C VAL A 142 8.08 -4.24 3.59
N GLU A 143 7.24 -3.43 2.95
CA GLU A 143 6.18 -2.66 3.61
C GLU A 143 4.85 -2.79 2.88
N ASP A 144 3.78 -2.61 3.64
CA ASP A 144 2.44 -2.24 3.17
C ASP A 144 1.94 -3.07 1.97
N ALA A 145 1.83 -4.39 2.18
CA ALA A 145 1.34 -5.32 1.18
C ALA A 145 -0.10 -5.01 0.74
N ARG A 146 -0.47 -5.40 -0.49
CA ARG A 146 -1.77 -5.15 -1.14
C ARG A 146 -2.09 -6.30 -2.09
N VAL A 147 -3.24 -6.95 -1.91
CA VAL A 147 -3.69 -8.01 -2.83
C VAL A 147 -4.34 -7.39 -4.07
N ASP A 148 -4.03 -7.91 -5.24
CA ASP A 148 -4.70 -7.52 -6.49
C ASP A 148 -6.19 -7.91 -6.43
N PRO A 149 -7.12 -7.01 -6.74
CA PRO A 149 -8.56 -7.27 -6.65
C PRO A 149 -9.06 -8.35 -7.62
N GLU A 150 -8.40 -8.54 -8.77
CA GLU A 150 -8.78 -9.54 -9.77
C GLU A 150 -7.94 -10.82 -9.66
N PHE A 151 -6.66 -10.68 -9.30
CA PHE A 151 -5.71 -11.79 -9.25
C PHE A 151 -5.23 -12.03 -7.82
N GLN A 152 -6.00 -12.79 -7.04
CA GLN A 152 -5.78 -12.98 -5.60
C GLN A 152 -4.46 -13.67 -5.22
N ASN A 153 -3.73 -14.22 -6.19
CA ASN A 153 -2.37 -14.77 -6.05
C ASN A 153 -1.28 -13.72 -6.32
N GLU A 154 -1.63 -12.49 -6.67
CA GLU A 154 -0.71 -11.39 -6.90
C GLU A 154 -0.76 -10.44 -5.69
N VAL A 155 0.36 -10.36 -4.97
CA VAL A 155 0.51 -9.54 -3.77
C VAL A 155 1.54 -8.47 -4.05
N TYR A 156 1.08 -7.23 -4.13
CA TYR A 156 1.93 -6.07 -4.29
C TYR A 156 2.51 -5.67 -2.94
N HIS A 157 3.77 -5.23 -2.91
CA HIS A 157 4.41 -4.72 -1.69
C HIS A 157 5.43 -3.65 -2.02
N VAL A 158 5.65 -2.74 -1.08
CA VAL A 158 6.64 -1.69 -1.21
C VAL A 158 7.98 -2.21 -0.72
N ARG A 159 9.07 -1.91 -1.44
CA ARG A 159 10.44 -2.11 -0.95
C ARG A 159 11.18 -0.78 -0.91
N GLY A 160 11.52 -0.35 0.30
CA GLY A 160 12.36 0.81 0.56
C GLY A 160 13.83 0.40 0.59
N LEU A 161 14.65 0.95 -0.32
CA LEU A 161 16.05 0.58 -0.51
C LEU A 161 16.96 1.73 -0.06
N TYR A 162 17.58 1.57 1.12
CA TYR A 162 18.30 2.62 1.85
C TYR A 162 19.83 2.45 1.80
N ARG A 163 20.42 2.35 0.61
CA ARG A 163 21.87 2.06 0.42
C ARG A 163 22.82 3.10 1.03
N SER A 164 22.35 4.31 1.35
CA SER A 164 23.21 5.47 1.67
C SER A 164 23.18 5.97 3.13
N ALA A 165 22.79 5.15 4.10
CA ALA A 165 22.70 5.62 5.49
C ALA A 165 24.07 5.82 6.20
N HIS A 166 25.15 5.17 5.75
CA HIS A 166 26.42 5.11 6.52
C HIS A 166 27.73 5.28 5.71
N SER A 167 27.70 5.64 4.42
CA SER A 167 28.93 5.75 3.62
C SER A 167 29.31 7.20 3.28
N VAL A 168 30.61 7.49 3.35
CA VAL A 168 31.28 8.69 2.80
C VAL A 168 30.93 8.89 1.30
N LEU A 169 30.47 7.82 0.63
CA LEU A 169 29.95 7.80 -0.74
C LEU A 169 28.65 8.59 -0.95
N LYS A 170 27.95 9.06 0.10
CA LYS A 170 26.73 9.89 -0.04
C LYS A 170 26.94 11.13 -0.91
N ARG A 171 28.18 11.65 -1.00
CA ARG A 171 28.56 12.78 -1.86
C ARG A 171 28.97 12.39 -3.28
N LEU A 172 29.20 11.11 -3.55
CA LEU A 172 29.79 10.60 -4.81
C LEU A 172 28.81 9.77 -5.64
N THR A 173 27.75 9.23 -5.04
CA THR A 173 26.78 8.41 -5.76
C THR A 173 25.48 9.16 -6.03
N LYS A 174 25.07 9.23 -7.31
CA LYS A 174 23.71 9.59 -7.76
C LYS A 174 22.60 8.71 -7.13
N TYR A 175 23.00 7.60 -6.50
CA TYR A 175 22.15 6.57 -5.89
C TYR A 175 21.73 6.94 -4.45
N GLY A 176 20.60 7.65 -4.32
CA GLY A 176 19.92 7.90 -3.03
C GLY A 176 18.95 6.78 -2.65
N THR A 177 18.10 7.01 -1.63
CA THR A 177 16.99 6.10 -1.30
C THR A 177 15.97 6.06 -2.45
N ILE A 178 15.69 4.86 -2.95
CA ILE A 178 14.57 4.60 -3.87
C ILE A 178 13.50 3.78 -3.14
N VAL A 179 12.25 4.01 -3.51
CA VAL A 179 11.10 3.32 -2.92
C VAL A 179 10.28 2.79 -4.08
N LEU A 180 10.30 1.48 -4.26
CA LEU A 180 9.69 0.82 -5.40
C LEU A 180 8.51 -0.03 -4.93
N THR A 181 7.53 -0.19 -5.79
CA THR A 181 6.46 -1.18 -5.60
C THR A 181 6.78 -2.39 -6.46
N PHE A 182 6.67 -3.58 -5.88
CA PHE A 182 6.83 -4.85 -6.55
C PHE A 182 5.51 -5.59 -6.61
N ARG A 183 5.23 -6.23 -7.73
CA ARG A 183 4.25 -7.29 -7.89
C ARG A 183 4.88 -8.61 -7.46
N GLY A 184 4.31 -9.30 -6.48
CA GLY A 184 4.76 -10.59 -6.01
C GLY A 184 3.79 -11.71 -6.41
N HIS A 185 4.30 -12.80 -6.98
CA HIS A 185 3.49 -13.98 -7.28
C HIS A 185 3.49 -14.93 -6.08
N GLU A 186 2.32 -15.16 -5.49
CA GLU A 186 2.12 -16.14 -4.43
C GLU A 186 1.75 -17.50 -5.01
N LYS A 187 2.43 -18.53 -4.52
CA LYS A 187 2.13 -19.92 -4.78
C LYS A 187 2.30 -20.73 -3.51
N GLU A 188 1.28 -21.50 -3.16
CA GLU A 188 1.28 -22.34 -1.95
C GLU A 188 1.63 -21.56 -0.67
N GLY A 189 1.17 -20.31 -0.57
CA GLY A 189 1.43 -19.45 0.59
C GLY A 189 2.81 -18.78 0.62
N LYS A 190 3.65 -18.98 -0.40
CA LYS A 190 5.01 -18.43 -0.49
C LYS A 190 5.16 -17.47 -1.66
N LEU A 191 6.07 -16.51 -1.53
CA LEU A 191 6.44 -15.61 -2.61
C LEU A 191 7.41 -16.31 -3.57
N GLU A 192 6.94 -16.67 -4.77
CA GLU A 192 7.73 -17.39 -5.78
C GLU A 192 8.59 -16.41 -6.60
N SER A 193 8.02 -15.29 -7.02
CA SER A 193 8.73 -14.31 -7.85
C SER A 193 8.32 -12.88 -7.52
N VAL A 194 9.18 -11.93 -7.85
CA VAL A 194 8.88 -10.49 -7.80
C VAL A 194 9.16 -9.82 -9.12
N GLU A 195 8.31 -8.87 -9.48
CA GLU A 195 8.46 -7.99 -10.63
C GLU A 195 8.35 -6.53 -10.16
N ALA A 196 9.33 -5.68 -10.48
CA ALA A 196 9.20 -4.26 -10.17
C ALA A 196 8.11 -3.64 -11.05
N VAL A 197 7.17 -2.91 -10.45
CA VAL A 197 6.23 -2.09 -11.23
C VAL A 197 7.04 -1.03 -11.98
N HIS A 198 6.87 -0.99 -13.30
CA HIS A 198 7.71 -0.21 -14.21
C HIS A 198 6.86 0.51 -15.25
N PHE A 199 7.46 1.49 -15.91
CA PHE A 199 6.77 2.48 -16.71
C PHE A 199 7.29 2.46 -18.15
N ASP A 200 6.37 2.55 -19.11
CA ASP A 200 6.64 2.58 -20.54
C ASP A 200 6.19 3.93 -21.13
N ASP A 201 7.12 4.67 -21.74
CA ASP A 201 6.83 5.92 -22.47
C ASP A 201 6.72 5.72 -24.00
N GLY A 202 6.63 4.48 -24.46
CA GLY A 202 6.62 4.07 -25.87
C GLY A 202 8.02 4.02 -26.51
N LYS A 203 9.07 4.40 -25.79
CA LYS A 203 10.47 4.38 -26.26
C LYS A 203 11.38 3.61 -25.31
N ASN A 204 11.16 3.72 -24.00
CA ASN A 204 11.98 3.16 -22.96
C ASN A 204 11.13 2.57 -21.84
N LEU A 205 11.66 1.53 -21.20
CA LEU A 205 11.18 1.04 -19.91
C LEU A 205 12.03 1.60 -18.78
N PHE A 206 11.38 2.16 -17.77
CA PHE A 206 12.05 2.83 -16.66
C PHE A 206 11.27 2.72 -15.34
N LEU A 207 11.89 3.19 -14.26
CA LEU A 207 11.30 3.28 -12.94
C LEU A 207 11.20 4.74 -12.51
N LEU A 208 10.16 5.06 -11.74
CA LEU A 208 10.13 6.27 -10.94
C LEU A 208 10.97 6.08 -9.67
N ARG A 209 11.40 7.18 -9.06
CA ARG A 209 12.25 7.11 -7.86
C ARG A 209 11.48 6.75 -6.58
N ASP A 210 10.24 7.20 -6.49
CA ASP A 210 9.36 6.96 -5.35
C ASP A 210 7.92 6.94 -5.83
N TYR A 211 7.31 5.77 -5.74
CA TYR A 211 5.94 5.51 -6.14
C TYR A 211 5.33 4.45 -5.24
N ARG A 212 5.56 4.59 -3.93
CA ARG A 212 4.79 3.85 -2.91
C ARG A 212 3.30 4.10 -3.13
N ASP A 213 2.46 3.22 -2.59
CA ASP A 213 1.00 3.29 -2.78
C ASP A 213 0.58 3.11 -4.25
N THR A 214 1.39 2.37 -5.02
CA THR A 214 1.06 1.95 -6.38
C THR A 214 0.60 0.51 -6.36
N PHE A 215 -0.58 0.22 -6.89
CA PHE A 215 -1.18 -1.11 -6.89
C PHE A 215 -2.36 -1.15 -7.86
N PRO A 216 -2.86 -2.33 -8.25
CA PRO A 216 -3.90 -2.43 -9.26
C PRO A 216 -5.23 -1.84 -8.78
N LEU A 217 -5.89 -1.07 -9.64
CA LEU A 217 -7.33 -0.80 -9.49
C LEU A 217 -8.12 -2.04 -9.94
N ASN A 218 -7.72 -2.57 -11.09
CA ASN A 218 -8.29 -3.77 -11.71
C ASN A 218 -7.25 -4.40 -12.66
N ARG A 219 -7.69 -5.30 -13.55
CA ARG A 219 -6.78 -5.96 -14.52
C ARG A 219 -6.17 -4.98 -15.55
N ASP A 220 -6.90 -3.94 -15.93
CA ASP A 220 -6.59 -3.04 -17.04
C ASP A 220 -5.96 -1.71 -16.57
N TYR A 221 -6.16 -1.33 -15.30
CA TYR A 221 -5.71 -0.06 -14.74
C TYR A 221 -4.92 -0.21 -13.42
N MET A 222 -3.87 0.59 -13.29
CA MET A 222 -3.05 0.72 -12.09
C MET A 222 -3.40 2.03 -11.37
N ILE A 223 -3.52 1.99 -10.05
CA ILE A 223 -3.41 3.16 -9.18
C ILE A 223 -1.93 3.43 -8.98
N ILE A 224 -1.47 4.64 -9.30
CA ILE A 224 -0.08 5.05 -9.12
C ILE A 224 -0.05 6.26 -8.20
N ARG A 225 0.88 6.29 -7.25
CA ARG A 225 1.11 7.47 -6.41
C ARG A 225 2.57 7.89 -6.55
N PRO A 226 2.94 8.61 -7.62
CA PRO A 226 4.28 9.14 -7.74
C PRO A 226 4.54 10.20 -6.67
N PHE A 227 5.80 10.32 -6.25
CA PHE A 227 6.24 11.32 -5.27
C PHE A 227 7.49 12.04 -5.74
N VAL A 228 7.31 13.31 -6.12
CA VAL A 228 8.38 14.22 -6.50
C VAL A 228 9.05 14.73 -5.22
N LYS A 229 10.14 14.07 -4.80
CA LYS A 229 10.79 14.29 -3.51
C LYS A 229 11.26 15.73 -3.31
N GLU A 230 11.82 16.35 -4.34
CA GLU A 230 12.36 17.71 -4.31
C GLU A 230 11.29 18.77 -4.05
N LYS A 231 10.04 18.45 -4.37
CA LYS A 231 8.88 19.33 -4.19
C LYS A 231 7.97 18.89 -3.05
N GLU A 232 8.29 17.77 -2.41
CA GLU A 232 7.44 17.07 -1.45
C GLU A 232 5.99 16.91 -1.95
N MET A 233 5.85 16.67 -3.26
CA MET A 233 4.57 16.70 -3.95
C MET A 233 4.22 15.32 -4.51
N GLY A 234 2.96 14.92 -4.37
CA GLY A 234 2.43 13.70 -4.96
C GLY A 234 0.91 13.72 -5.00
N GLY A 235 0.33 12.69 -5.57
CA GLY A 235 -1.11 12.52 -5.67
C GLY A 235 -1.44 11.18 -6.32
N VAL A 236 -2.71 10.83 -6.37
CA VAL A 236 -3.15 9.58 -6.98
C VAL A 236 -3.39 9.78 -8.49
N PHE A 237 -2.82 8.88 -9.27
CA PHE A 237 -2.94 8.77 -10.72
C PHE A 237 -3.61 7.44 -11.05
N ILE A 238 -4.27 7.40 -12.21
CA ILE A 238 -4.74 6.17 -12.84
C ILE A 238 -4.07 6.07 -14.20
N GLY A 239 -3.58 4.88 -14.56
CA GLY A 239 -2.97 4.63 -15.87
C GLY A 239 -3.24 3.21 -16.36
N PRO A 240 -3.34 3.00 -17.68
CA PRO A 240 -3.45 1.65 -18.26
C PRO A 240 -2.25 0.78 -17.87
N ARG A 241 -2.49 -0.52 -17.69
CA ARG A 241 -1.45 -1.48 -17.32
C ARG A 241 -1.54 -2.80 -18.07
N GLU A 242 -0.42 -3.50 -18.10
CA GLU A 242 -0.32 -4.91 -18.45
C GLU A 242 0.55 -5.60 -17.38
N GLY A 243 -0.08 -6.29 -16.43
CA GLY A 243 0.64 -6.83 -15.27
C GLY A 243 1.29 -5.72 -14.44
N ALA A 244 2.61 -5.75 -14.25
CA ALA A 244 3.34 -4.71 -13.53
C ALA A 244 3.77 -3.51 -14.40
N LYS A 245 3.60 -3.58 -15.72
CA LYS A 245 3.94 -2.50 -16.66
C LYS A 245 2.81 -1.47 -16.71
N VAL A 246 3.14 -0.19 -16.61
CA VAL A 246 2.20 0.95 -16.67
C VAL A 246 2.52 1.84 -17.87
N MET A 247 1.51 2.24 -18.63
CA MET A 247 1.67 3.17 -19.75
C MET A 247 1.82 4.60 -19.23
N PHE A 248 3.05 5.10 -19.16
CA PHE A 248 3.40 6.36 -18.49
C PHE A 248 2.78 7.59 -19.15
N ASN A 249 2.71 7.61 -20.49
CA ASN A 249 2.18 8.76 -21.20
C ASN A 249 0.66 8.91 -20.99
N GLU A 250 -0.03 7.81 -20.71
CA GLU A 250 -1.48 7.72 -20.57
C GLU A 250 -1.94 7.81 -19.11
N MET A 251 -1.03 7.76 -18.13
CA MET A 251 -1.43 7.93 -16.73
C MET A 251 -1.79 9.39 -16.44
N GLU A 252 -2.93 9.63 -15.83
CA GLU A 252 -3.40 10.97 -15.47
C GLU A 252 -3.67 11.08 -13.97
N PRO A 253 -3.34 12.22 -13.34
CA PRO A 253 -3.75 12.49 -11.97
C PRO A 253 -5.27 12.54 -11.88
N VAL A 254 -5.83 11.97 -10.82
CA VAL A 254 -7.26 12.12 -10.53
C VAL A 254 -7.41 13.42 -9.72
N PRO A 255 -8.03 14.49 -10.25
CA PRO A 255 -8.10 15.79 -9.58
C PRO A 255 -8.69 15.71 -8.17
N GLU A 256 -9.68 14.85 -8.00
CA GLU A 256 -10.36 14.56 -6.75
C GLU A 256 -9.48 13.84 -5.73
N LEU A 257 -8.31 13.33 -6.11
CA LEU A 257 -7.42 12.52 -5.25
C LEU A 257 -6.01 13.11 -5.14
N ILE A 258 -5.77 14.31 -5.65
CA ILE A 258 -4.60 15.11 -5.28
C ILE A 258 -4.89 15.90 -3.99
N PRO A 259 -3.87 16.38 -3.25
CA PRO A 259 -4.10 17.16 -2.03
C PRO A 259 -4.81 18.48 -2.30
N ASN A 260 -5.76 18.84 -1.43
CA ASN A 260 -6.24 20.22 -1.32
C ASN A 260 -5.22 21.04 -0.50
N TRP A 261 -4.34 21.74 -1.20
CA TRP A 261 -3.21 22.48 -0.61
C TRP A 261 -3.59 23.61 0.37
N LYS A 262 -4.89 23.90 0.58
CA LYS A 262 -5.33 24.80 1.65
C LYS A 262 -5.08 24.20 3.03
N ASP A 263 -5.29 22.90 3.20
CA ASP A 263 -5.33 22.23 4.50
C ASP A 263 -4.94 20.73 4.48
N GLU A 264 -4.48 20.22 3.34
CA GLU A 264 -3.96 18.87 3.14
C GLU A 264 -2.49 18.90 2.73
N ALA A 265 -1.66 18.08 3.39
CA ALA A 265 -0.23 17.94 3.11
C ALA A 265 0.05 16.89 2.02
N LYS A 266 -0.72 15.79 2.00
CA LYS A 266 -0.55 14.73 0.99
C LYS A 266 -1.76 13.81 0.90
N THR A 267 -1.85 13.11 -0.23
CA THR A 267 -2.80 12.01 -0.46
C THR A 267 -2.06 10.77 -1.01
N GLY A 268 -2.70 9.61 -0.91
CA GLY A 268 -2.22 8.37 -1.51
C GLY A 268 -3.23 7.23 -1.43
N GLY A 269 -3.06 6.23 -2.29
CA GLY A 269 -3.92 5.04 -2.31
C GLY A 269 -3.64 4.11 -1.13
N ASN A 270 -4.68 3.54 -0.54
CA ASN A 270 -4.52 2.52 0.50
C ASN A 270 -4.77 1.13 -0.05
N ILE A 271 -5.95 0.87 -0.60
CA ILE A 271 -6.28 -0.43 -1.19
C ILE A 271 -7.47 -0.28 -2.14
N ALA A 272 -7.48 -1.06 -3.21
CA ALA A 272 -8.64 -1.21 -4.08
C ALA A 272 -9.22 -2.62 -3.89
N PHE A 273 -10.54 -2.73 -3.88
CA PHE A 273 -11.23 -4.01 -3.89
C PHE A 273 -12.41 -3.98 -4.86
N LYS A 274 -12.72 -5.15 -5.40
CA LYS A 274 -13.85 -5.33 -6.30
C LYS A 274 -15.15 -5.34 -5.50
N LEU A 275 -16.06 -4.43 -5.81
CA LEU A 275 -17.38 -4.33 -5.18
C LEU A 275 -18.43 -5.13 -5.97
N SER A 276 -18.39 -5.01 -7.30
CA SER A 276 -19.29 -5.70 -8.23
C SER A 276 -18.51 -6.05 -9.50
N ALA A 277 -19.19 -6.59 -10.54
CA ALA A 277 -18.51 -7.02 -11.76
C ALA A 277 -17.71 -5.89 -12.44
N ASN A 278 -18.21 -4.66 -12.35
CA ASN A 278 -17.70 -3.48 -13.05
C ASN A 278 -17.40 -2.28 -12.12
N GLU A 279 -17.46 -2.48 -10.79
CA GLU A 279 -17.21 -1.41 -9.83
C GLU A 279 -16.16 -1.78 -8.81
N TYR A 280 -15.27 -0.84 -8.55
CA TYR A 280 -14.12 -0.98 -7.67
C TYR A 280 -14.14 0.15 -6.66
N VAL A 281 -13.95 -0.17 -5.38
CA VAL A 281 -13.80 0.82 -4.33
C VAL A 281 -12.32 1.01 -4.05
N LEU A 282 -11.86 2.25 -4.14
CA LEU A 282 -10.55 2.67 -3.66
C LEU A 282 -10.73 3.31 -2.28
N LEU A 283 -10.13 2.70 -1.26
CA LEU A 283 -9.85 3.37 0.00
C LEU A 283 -8.53 4.13 -0.15
N TYR A 284 -8.51 5.40 0.23
CA TYR A 284 -7.35 6.27 0.09
C TYR A 284 -7.21 7.18 1.30
N HIS A 285 -5.98 7.60 1.57
CA HIS A 285 -5.67 8.44 2.71
C HIS A 285 -5.45 9.87 2.28
N VAL A 286 -5.80 10.76 3.19
CA VAL A 286 -5.51 12.18 3.18
C VAL A 286 -4.80 12.47 4.48
N VAL A 287 -3.69 13.19 4.39
CA VAL A 287 -2.98 13.71 5.56
C VAL A 287 -3.17 15.19 5.58
N ASP A 288 -3.71 15.71 6.69
CA ASP A 288 -3.86 17.14 6.86
C ASP A 288 -2.51 17.84 7.14
N SER A 289 -2.54 19.17 7.19
CA SER A 289 -1.37 19.99 7.54
C SER A 289 -0.82 19.76 8.96
N HIS A 290 -1.56 19.05 9.82
CA HIS A 290 -1.14 18.68 11.17
C HIS A 290 -0.64 17.23 11.27
N GLY A 291 -0.64 16.48 10.17
CA GLY A 291 -0.14 15.11 10.10
C GLY A 291 -1.17 14.03 10.45
N VAL A 292 -2.45 14.38 10.58
CA VAL A 292 -3.54 13.43 10.90
C VAL A 292 -3.95 12.67 9.65
N TYR A 293 -4.03 11.35 9.74
CA TYR A 293 -4.44 10.47 8.64
C TYR A 293 -5.92 10.19 8.66
N TYR A 294 -6.62 10.58 7.60
CA TYR A 294 -8.02 10.24 7.35
C TYR A 294 -8.10 9.27 6.19
N THR A 295 -8.91 8.22 6.29
CA THR A 295 -9.23 7.34 5.16
C THR A 295 -10.61 7.67 4.61
N TYR A 296 -10.69 7.85 3.30
CA TYR A 296 -11.91 8.06 2.54
C TYR A 296 -12.10 6.94 1.51
N ALA A 297 -13.27 6.89 0.87
CA ALA A 297 -13.57 5.96 -0.21
C ALA A 297 -13.92 6.69 -1.51
N THR A 298 -13.59 6.07 -2.62
CA THR A 298 -14.03 6.45 -3.96
C THR A 298 -14.48 5.22 -4.73
N LEU A 299 -15.45 5.40 -5.63
CA LEU A 299 -15.97 4.36 -6.51
C LEU A 299 -15.47 4.60 -7.93
N PHE A 300 -14.91 3.58 -8.55
CA PHE A 300 -14.47 3.59 -9.94
C PHE A 300 -15.24 2.55 -10.75
N ASN A 301 -15.45 2.81 -12.05
CA ASN A 301 -15.88 1.77 -12.98
C ASN A 301 -14.70 0.92 -13.48
N ASP A 302 -14.99 -0.06 -14.33
CA ASP A 302 -14.02 -0.95 -14.98
C ASP A 302 -13.04 -0.23 -15.91
N ASN A 303 -13.42 0.92 -16.47
CA ASN A 303 -12.57 1.77 -17.31
C ASN A 303 -11.69 2.74 -16.50
N GLY A 304 -11.65 2.60 -15.17
CA GLY A 304 -10.84 3.47 -14.31
C GLY A 304 -11.40 4.89 -14.16
N GLU A 305 -12.67 5.12 -14.50
CA GLU A 305 -13.34 6.41 -14.31
C GLU A 305 -13.91 6.54 -12.90
N LEU A 306 -13.68 7.69 -12.26
CA LEU A 306 -14.22 8.02 -10.94
C LEU A 306 -15.73 8.31 -11.02
N LEU A 307 -16.53 7.52 -10.31
CA LEU A 307 -18.00 7.64 -10.26
C LEU A 307 -18.49 8.40 -9.04
N ALA A 308 -17.92 8.14 -7.88
CA ALA A 308 -18.38 8.70 -6.60
C ALA A 308 -17.27 8.83 -5.57
N HIS A 309 -17.50 9.63 -4.53
CA HIS A 309 -16.58 9.80 -3.40
C HIS A 309 -17.35 9.88 -2.07
N SER A 310 -16.74 9.41 -0.99
CA SER A 310 -17.29 9.56 0.36
C SER A 310 -17.23 11.01 0.83
N THR A 311 -18.31 11.48 1.45
CA THR A 311 -18.44 12.83 2.02
C THR A 311 -17.91 12.95 3.46
N VAL A 312 -17.64 11.80 4.10
CA VAL A 312 -17.10 11.66 5.46
C VAL A 312 -16.00 10.60 5.44
N PRO A 313 -15.06 10.60 6.42
CA PRO A 313 -14.04 9.56 6.47
C PRO A 313 -14.65 8.20 6.81
N ILE A 314 -14.15 7.17 6.13
CA ILE A 314 -14.41 5.76 6.46
C ILE A 314 -13.74 5.40 7.78
N LEU A 315 -12.49 5.86 7.95
CA LEU A 315 -11.71 5.74 9.18
C LEU A 315 -11.08 7.08 9.50
N ALA A 316 -11.17 7.48 10.76
CA ALA A 316 -10.49 8.65 11.29
C ALA A 316 -9.99 8.35 12.71
N PRO A 317 -8.82 8.87 13.09
CA PRO A 317 -8.26 8.68 14.41
C PRO A 317 -9.00 9.54 15.43
N SER A 318 -9.22 8.99 16.62
CA SER A 318 -9.79 9.74 17.74
C SER A 318 -8.69 10.43 18.55
N VAL A 319 -8.97 11.62 19.11
CA VAL A 319 -8.05 12.28 20.04
C VAL A 319 -7.76 11.45 21.30
N LYS A 320 -8.66 10.52 21.65
CA LYS A 320 -8.48 9.57 22.76
C LYS A 320 -7.46 8.48 22.44
N GLU A 321 -6.95 8.47 21.22
CA GLU A 321 -6.17 7.40 20.61
C GLU A 321 -4.78 7.87 20.14
N TYR A 322 -4.37 9.08 20.51
CA TYR A 322 -3.09 9.67 20.11
C TYR A 322 -1.93 9.16 20.98
N TYR A 323 -1.46 7.95 20.67
CA TYR A 323 -0.29 7.32 21.27
C TYR A 323 0.45 6.46 20.23
N GLY A 324 1.56 5.83 20.64
CA GLY A 324 2.37 4.98 19.76
C GLY A 324 3.42 5.75 18.93
N ARG A 325 4.11 5.03 18.04
CA ARG A 325 5.21 5.51 17.20
C ARG A 325 4.79 6.61 16.23
N ARG A 326 3.57 6.54 15.71
CA ARG A 326 3.01 7.53 14.81
C ARG A 326 1.58 7.91 15.19
N PRO A 327 1.39 8.68 16.28
CA PRO A 327 0.07 9.05 16.78
C PRO A 327 -0.79 9.64 15.66
N SER A 328 -2.11 9.42 15.74
CA SER A 328 -3.10 9.91 14.77
C SER A 328 -3.03 9.23 13.39
N THR A 329 -2.52 7.99 13.34
CA THR A 329 -2.41 7.23 12.08
C THR A 329 -3.23 5.96 12.12
N ILE A 330 -4.21 5.86 11.21
CA ILE A 330 -4.84 4.60 10.82
C ILE A 330 -4.56 4.41 9.34
N PHE A 331 -3.73 3.43 8.99
CA PHE A 331 -3.26 3.20 7.63
C PHE A 331 -3.81 1.88 7.07
N VAL A 332 -4.80 1.99 6.19
CA VAL A 332 -5.43 0.84 5.55
C VAL A 332 -4.48 0.19 4.55
N CYS A 333 -4.40 -1.14 4.53
CA CYS A 333 -3.65 -1.91 3.54
C CYS A 333 -4.43 -3.09 2.96
N GLY A 334 -5.57 -3.46 3.54
CA GLY A 334 -6.42 -4.53 3.04
C GLY A 334 -7.89 -4.20 3.20
N ALA A 335 -8.68 -4.64 2.22
CA ALA A 335 -10.12 -4.61 2.30
C ALA A 335 -10.69 -5.72 1.42
N ALA A 336 -11.78 -6.35 1.85
CA ALA A 336 -12.48 -7.37 1.06
C ALA A 336 -13.98 -7.34 1.36
N LEU A 337 -14.77 -7.59 0.31
CA LEU A 337 -16.21 -7.81 0.45
C LEU A 337 -16.48 -9.20 1.04
N TYR A 338 -17.25 -9.26 2.11
CA TYR A 338 -17.73 -10.48 2.73
C TYR A 338 -19.22 -10.35 3.05
N LYS A 339 -20.07 -11.04 2.29
CA LYS A 339 -21.53 -10.87 2.34
C LYS A 339 -21.87 -9.39 2.12
N ASP A 340 -22.71 -8.80 2.96
CA ASP A 340 -23.13 -7.40 2.86
C ASP A 340 -22.18 -6.41 3.56
N ASN A 341 -20.97 -6.84 3.92
CA ASN A 341 -20.00 -6.06 4.66
C ASN A 341 -18.66 -5.96 3.93
N VAL A 342 -17.97 -4.84 4.12
CA VAL A 342 -16.56 -4.68 3.79
C VAL A 342 -15.76 -4.87 5.07
N ILE A 343 -14.89 -5.87 5.08
CA ILE A 343 -13.89 -6.06 6.14
C ILE A 343 -12.66 -5.26 5.74
N ILE A 344 -12.14 -4.42 6.64
CA ILE A 344 -11.01 -3.53 6.39
C ILE A 344 -9.91 -3.86 7.39
N SER A 345 -8.68 -4.09 6.90
CA SER A 345 -7.50 -4.31 7.72
C SER A 345 -6.57 -3.09 7.62
N ALA A 346 -6.17 -2.58 8.79
CA ALA A 346 -5.37 -1.37 8.89
C ALA A 346 -4.32 -1.49 9.99
N GLY A 347 -3.20 -0.80 9.81
CA GLY A 347 -2.27 -0.55 10.90
C GLY A 347 -2.70 0.67 11.68
N ARG A 348 -2.46 0.63 12.97
CA ARG A 348 -2.67 1.75 13.86
C ARG A 348 -1.35 2.17 14.48
N ASP A 349 -1.05 3.46 14.32
CA ASP A 349 0.13 4.17 14.81
C ASP A 349 1.48 3.52 14.40
N ASP A 350 1.47 2.77 13.28
CA ASP A 350 2.57 1.92 12.80
C ASP A 350 3.03 0.84 13.80
N GLU A 351 2.17 0.40 14.73
CA GLU A 351 2.53 -0.55 15.81
C GLU A 351 1.68 -1.82 15.83
N ILE A 352 0.36 -1.66 15.72
CA ILE A 352 -0.60 -2.77 15.87
C ILE A 352 -1.50 -2.90 14.65
N THR A 353 -2.16 -4.03 14.55
CA THR A 353 -3.13 -4.34 13.50
C THR A 353 -4.53 -4.21 14.07
N VAL A 354 -5.40 -3.56 13.33
CA VAL A 354 -6.82 -3.39 13.64
C VAL A 354 -7.67 -3.81 12.45
N ILE A 355 -8.81 -4.44 12.74
CA ILE A 355 -9.77 -4.91 11.75
C ILE A 355 -11.08 -4.17 12.00
N TYR A 356 -11.59 -3.52 10.96
CA TYR A 356 -12.86 -2.82 10.95
C TYR A 356 -13.86 -3.52 10.03
N GLU A 357 -15.12 -3.18 10.22
CA GLU A 357 -16.22 -3.60 9.36
C GLU A 357 -17.13 -2.41 9.05
N ILE A 358 -17.67 -2.40 7.85
CA ILE A 358 -18.71 -1.47 7.42
C ILE A 358 -19.71 -2.18 6.53
N GLU A 359 -21.00 -1.97 6.79
CA GLU A 359 -22.06 -2.43 5.89
C GLU A 359 -21.99 -1.68 4.56
N VAL A 360 -22.14 -2.40 3.45
CA VAL A 360 -22.04 -1.82 2.10
C VAL A 360 -23.07 -0.71 1.89
N ASN A 361 -24.30 -0.89 2.38
CA ASN A 361 -25.34 0.15 2.30
C ASN A 361 -24.92 1.44 3.01
N LYS A 362 -24.35 1.32 4.21
CA LYS A 362 -23.84 2.47 4.98
C LYS A 362 -22.70 3.18 4.25
N LEU A 363 -21.82 2.44 3.55
CA LEU A 363 -20.79 3.05 2.70
C LEU A 363 -21.43 3.91 1.60
N PHE A 364 -22.45 3.39 0.91
CA PHE A 364 -23.14 4.10 -0.17
C PHE A 364 -23.95 5.31 0.30
N GLU A 365 -24.60 5.24 1.47
CA GLU A 365 -25.32 6.38 2.07
C GLU A 365 -24.44 7.62 2.23
N HIS A 366 -23.13 7.42 2.37
CA HIS A 366 -22.15 8.48 2.54
C HIS A 366 -21.40 8.86 1.25
N MET A 367 -21.71 8.22 0.11
CA MET A 367 -21.11 8.56 -1.19
C MET A 367 -21.92 9.63 -1.92
N LYS A 368 -21.19 10.55 -2.58
CA LYS A 368 -21.71 11.52 -3.52
C LYS A 368 -21.23 11.17 -4.93
N TYR A 369 -22.18 10.91 -5.83
CA TYR A 369 -21.92 10.64 -7.23
C TYR A 369 -21.51 11.93 -7.96
N LEU A 370 -20.51 11.81 -8.84
CA LEU A 370 -19.97 12.90 -9.65
C LEU A 370 -20.64 12.99 -11.01
N LYS A 371 -21.16 11.86 -11.49
CA LYS A 371 -22.01 11.76 -12.68
C LYS A 371 -23.23 10.93 -12.31
N GLY A 372 -24.40 11.49 -12.61
CA GLY A 372 -25.73 10.97 -12.32
C GLY A 372 -26.76 11.95 -12.83
#